data_AF-A0A7D5MI17-F1
#
_entry.id   AF-A0A7D5MI17-F1
#
_cell.length_a   1.000
_cell.length_b   1.000
_cell.length_c   1.000
_cell.angle_alpha   90.00
_cell.angle_beta   90.00
_cell.angle_gamma   90.00
#
_symmetry.space_group_name_H-M   'P 1'
#
loop_
_entity.id
_entity.type
_entity.pdbx_description
1 polymer ?
#
loop_
_entity_poly.entity_id
_entity_poly.type
_entity_poly.pdbx_seq_one_letter_code
_entity_poly.pdbx_strand_id
1 'polypeptide(L)' 'MAGLVCATYLTRQGRSVAVLEQNHQVGGCLQIFSREKRIFDTGVHYIGGLGDDQSLMKLFDF' A
#
# COMPACT_ATOMS: atom_id res chain seq x y z
N MET A 1 -2.08 0.78 -3.29
CA MET A 1 -1.75 -0.29 -2.30
C MET A 1 -1.44 -1.66 -2.90
N ALA A 2 -2.29 -2.27 -3.74
CA ALA A 2 -2.08 -3.67 -4.18
C ALA A 2 -0.70 -3.96 -4.79
N GLY A 3 -0.17 -3.05 -5.64
CA GLY A 3 1.17 -3.20 -6.21
C GLY A 3 2.29 -3.21 -5.17
N LEU A 4 2.21 -2.33 -4.15
CA LEU A 4 3.18 -2.27 -3.06
C LEU A 4 3.10 -3.53 -2.17
N VAL A 5 1.88 -4.00 -1.87
CA VAL A 5 1.65 -5.26 -1.15
C VAL A 5 2.30 -6.45 -1.86
N CYS A 6 2.07 -6.58 -3.17
CA CYS A 6 2.66 -7.64 -3.99
C CYS A 6 4.19 -7.55 -3.99
N ALA A 7 4.74 -6.34 -4.17
CA ALA A 7 6.18 -6.12 -4.16
C ALA A 7 6.80 -6.54 -2.82
N THR A 8 6.22 -6.11 -1.69
CA THR A 8 6.68 -6.50 -0.36
C THR A 8 6.66 -8.02 -0.16
N TYR A 9 5.57 -8.67 -0.56
CA TYR A 9 5.47 -10.12 -0.46
C TYR A 9 6.55 -10.83 -1.28
N LEU A 10 6.75 -10.45 -2.55
CA LEU A 10 7.74 -11.06 -3.43
C LEU A 10 9.18 -10.81 -2.96
N THR A 11 9.50 -9.60 -2.49
CA THR A 11 10.84 -9.27 -1.96
C THR A 11 11.15 -10.09 -0.71
N ARG A 12 10.17 -10.32 0.17
CA ARG A 12 10.33 -11.20 1.33
C ARG A 12 10.54 -12.67 0.96
N GLN A 13 10.07 -13.11 -0.20
CA GLN A 13 10.38 -14.42 -0.77
C GLN A 13 11.76 -14.46 -1.47
N GLY A 14 12.63 -13.48 -1.22
CA GLY A 14 14.00 -13.42 -1.76
C GLY A 14 14.08 -13.01 -3.23
N ARG A 15 13.01 -12.48 -3.81
CA ARG A 15 13.02 -12.03 -5.21
C ARG A 15 13.52 -10.60 -5.33
N SER A 16 14.27 -10.32 -6.38
CA SER A 16 14.55 -8.94 -6.79
C SER A 16 13.32 -8.36 -7.48
N VAL A 17 12.80 -7.25 -6.95
CA VAL A 17 11.56 -6.62 -7.42
C VAL A 17 11.81 -5.14 -7.67
N ALA A 18 11.36 -4.66 -8.83
CA ALA A 18 11.33 -3.23 -9.15
C ALA A 18 9.87 -2.76 -9.19
N VAL A 19 9.59 -1.64 -8.54
CA VAL A 19 8.29 -0.96 -8.61
C VAL A 19 8.49 0.34 -9.38
N LEU A 20 7.72 0.52 -10.46
CA LEU A 20 7.74 1.73 -11.27
C LEU A 20 6.45 2.51 -10.99
N GLU A 21 6.61 3.75 -10.52
CA GLU A 21 5.51 4.66 -10.20
C GLU A 21 5.67 5.92 -11.06
N GLN A 22 4.58 6.37 -11.67
CA GLN A 22 4.59 7.57 -12.51
C GLN A 22 4.57 8.85 -11.68
N ASN A 23 3.98 8.79 -10.48
CA ASN A 23 3.85 9.93 -9.59
C ASN A 23 5.12 10.12 -8.76
N HIS A 24 5.33 11.36 -8.28
CA HIS A 24 6.46 11.67 -7.40
C HIS A 24 6.40 10.93 -6.06
N GLN A 25 5.21 10.56 -5.60
CA GLN A 25 4.99 9.83 -4.36
C GLN A 25 4.26 8.53 -4.66
N VAL A 26 4.64 7.47 -3.94
CA VAL A 26 3.98 6.16 -4.03
C VAL A 26 2.71 6.13 -3.18
N GLY A 27 1.73 5.32 -3.58
CA GLY A 27 0.51 5.11 -2.80
C GLY A 27 -0.73 4.86 -3.67
N GLY A 28 -0.71 5.36 -4.90
CA GLY A 28 -1.85 5.32 -5.81
C GLY A 28 -3.02 6.11 -5.25
N CYS A 29 -4.24 5.58 -5.34
CA CYS A 29 -5.45 6.27 -4.84
C CYS A 29 -5.53 6.42 -3.32
N LEU A 30 -4.55 5.90 -2.57
CA LEU A 30 -4.47 6.00 -1.11
C LEU A 30 -3.42 7.01 -0.65
N GLN A 31 -2.88 7.75 -1.61
CA GLN A 31 -1.85 8.73 -1.37
C GLN A 31 -2.48 10.03 -0.86
N ILE A 32 -1.85 10.67 0.12
CA ILE A 32 -2.12 12.07 0.49
C ILE A 32 -1.56 12.96 -0.62
N PHE A 33 -2.30 13.99 -1.04
CA PHE A 33 -1.81 14.92 -2.06
C PHE A 33 -2.02 16.38 -1.63
N SER A 34 -1.26 17.28 -2.24
CA SER A 34 -1.38 18.72 -2.01
C SER A 34 -1.95 19.41 -3.23
N ARG A 35 -2.89 20.33 -3.01
CA ARG A 35 -3.43 21.22 -4.03
C ARG A 35 -3.58 22.61 -3.44
N GLU A 36 -3.05 23.62 -4.12
CA GLU A 36 -3.10 25.02 -3.64
C GLU A 36 -2.54 25.20 -2.22
N LYS A 37 -1.43 24.50 -1.92
CA LYS A 37 -0.78 24.49 -0.59
C LYS A 37 -1.66 23.92 0.54
N ARG A 38 -2.74 23.22 0.21
CA ARG A 38 -3.60 22.50 1.16
C ARG A 38 -3.40 21.00 1.00
N ILE A 39 -3.34 20.29 2.12
CA ILE A 39 -3.16 18.84 2.17
C ILE A 39 -4.53 18.18 2.17
N PHE A 40 -4.70 17.18 1.29
CA PHE A 40 -5.91 16.37 1.18
C PHE A 40 -5.56 14.91 1.43
N ASP A 41 -6.30 14.29 2.33
CA ASP A 41 -6.33 12.84 2.52
C ASP A 41 -7.33 12.23 1.53
N THR A 42 -7.04 11.03 1.02
CA THR A 42 -7.92 10.28 0.11
C THR A 42 -9.01 9.49 0.83
N GLY A 43 -9.08 9.57 2.16
CA GLY A 43 -10.23 9.18 2.95
C GLY A 43 -10.28 7.71 3.34
N VAL A 44 -9.16 6.98 3.24
CA VAL A 44 -9.09 5.61 3.75
C VAL A 44 -8.72 5.62 5.22
N HIS A 45 -9.71 5.32 6.04
CA HIS A 45 -9.61 5.27 7.49
C HIS A 45 -9.81 3.87 8.07
N TYR A 46 -10.07 2.88 7.20
CA TYR A 46 -10.31 1.50 7.62
C TYR A 46 -9.79 0.50 6.58
N ILE A 47 -9.11 -0.54 7.07
CA ILE A 47 -8.68 -1.70 6.30
C ILE A 47 -9.27 -2.92 7.02
N GLY A 48 -10.20 -3.62 6.36
CA GLY A 48 -10.76 -4.89 6.85
C GLY A 48 -9.81 -6.06 6.60
N GLY A 49 -10.18 -7.29 6.94
CA GLY A 49 -9.37 -8.46 6.60
C GLY A 49 -8.30 -8.86 7.63
N LEU A 50 -8.28 -8.22 8.80
CA LEU A 50 -7.26 -8.41 9.86
C LEU A 50 -7.73 -9.30 11.02
N GLY A 51 -8.88 -9.97 10.89
CA GLY A 51 -9.29 -10.99 11.84
C GLY A 51 -8.52 -12.30 11.64
N ASP A 52 -8.55 -13.18 12.66
CA ASP A 52 -8.01 -14.53 12.56
C ASP A 52 -8.59 -15.26 11.33
N ASP A 53 -7.73 -15.98 10.61
CA ASP A 53 -8.01 -16.66 9.34
C ASP A 53 -8.43 -15.77 8.14
N GLN A 54 -8.42 -14.44 8.27
CA GLN A 54 -8.70 -13.55 7.15
C GLN A 54 -7.48 -13.29 6.26
N SER A 55 -7.74 -12.94 5.00
CA SER A 55 -6.72 -12.91 3.95
C SER A 55 -5.62 -11.88 4.19
N LEU A 56 -5.92 -10.74 4.83
CA LEU A 56 -4.94 -9.68 5.06
C LEU A 56 -4.14 -9.90 6.36
N MET A 57 -4.68 -10.63 7.34
CA MET A 57 -3.95 -10.94 8.58
C MET A 57 -2.59 -11.58 8.28
N LYS A 58 -2.55 -12.55 7.35
CA LYS A 58 -1.30 -13.20 6.92
C LYS A 58 -0.26 -12.23 6.39
N LEU A 59 -0.67 -11.15 5.75
CA LEU A 59 0.23 -10.14 5.18
C LEU A 59 0.74 -9.16 6.25
N PHE A 60 -0.08 -8.87 7.25
CA PHE A 60 0.22 -7.90 8.32
C PHE A 60 0.91 -8.53 9.54
N ASP A 61 0.80 -9.85 9.72
CA ASP A 61 1.48 -10.63 10.76
C ASP A 61 2.86 -11.17 10.29
N PHE A 62 3.44 -10.55 9.26
CA PHE A 62 4.64 -11.00 8.54
C PHE A 62 5.88 -10.18 8.87
#